data_AF-A0A524LYH2-F1
#
_entry.id   AF-A0A524LYH2-F1
#
_cell.length_a   1.000
_cell.length_b   1.000
_cell.length_c   1.000
_cell.angle_alpha   90.00
_cell.angle_beta   90.00
_cell.angle_gamma   90.00
#
_symmetry.space_group_name_H-M   'P 1'
#
loop_
_entity.id
_entity.type
_entity.pdbx_description
1 polymer ?
#
loop_
_entity_poly.entity_id
_entity_poly.type
_entity_poly.pdbx_seq_one_letter_code
_entity_poly.pdbx_strand_id
1 'polypeptide(L)'
;MTLKTNIALEGGELRFQMPKADDIISPENLSTIEFSLKAVPEKPGIGSYKEVPDLVGLSKEEAESKLLESGFKAGDILEKESSKPQGTVIAQLPSGSSLAEPGATVDLTVSRILSVKVPDLVGLGLETAKALIEKSRIRLEGVKEKPSDKNPGTVLAQSLNPGSEVEVNSAIVLTISTKIFKVPNLLGLELESAKQVIEKSGL
;
A
#
# COMPACT_ATOMS: atom_id res chain seq x y z
N MET A 1 1.45 -48.67 18.60
CA MET A 1 0.64 -49.79 19.15
C MET A 1 0.65 -50.91 18.12
N THR A 2 0.54 -52.17 18.55
CA THR A 2 0.62 -53.34 17.67
C THR A 2 -0.70 -54.10 17.63
N LEU A 3 -1.04 -54.67 16.48
CA LEU A 3 -2.23 -55.51 16.28
C LEU A 3 -1.80 -56.80 15.57
N LYS A 4 -2.36 -57.93 16.00
CA LYS A 4 -2.19 -59.22 15.33
C LYS A 4 -3.38 -59.48 14.40
N THR A 5 -3.11 -59.74 13.13
CA THR A 5 -4.15 -59.93 12.12
C THR A 5 -3.69 -60.86 11.00
N ASN A 6 -4.64 -61.43 10.25
CA ASN A 6 -4.33 -62.11 8.99
C ASN A 6 -4.00 -61.05 7.93
N ILE A 7 -2.94 -61.31 7.16
CA ILE A 7 -2.51 -60.47 6.04
C ILE A 7 -2.41 -61.37 4.82
N ALA A 8 -3.04 -60.97 3.73
CA ALA A 8 -2.94 -61.63 2.44
C ALA A 8 -2.57 -60.60 1.36
N LEU A 9 -1.80 -61.02 0.36
CA LEU A 9 -1.51 -60.21 -0.82
C LEU A 9 -2.37 -60.74 -1.96
N GLU A 10 -3.36 -59.95 -2.40
CA GLU A 10 -4.30 -60.34 -3.45
C GLU A 10 -4.28 -59.25 -4.54
N GLY A 11 -3.92 -59.62 -5.77
CA GLY A 11 -3.85 -58.67 -6.89
C GLY A 11 -2.81 -57.55 -6.74
N GLY A 12 -1.80 -57.73 -5.87
CA GLY A 12 -0.80 -56.70 -5.56
C GLY A 12 -1.21 -55.75 -4.42
N GLU A 13 -2.40 -55.93 -3.85
CA GLU A 13 -2.86 -55.18 -2.70
C GLU A 13 -2.76 -56.00 -1.41
N LEU A 14 -2.32 -55.36 -0.33
CA LEU A 14 -2.34 -55.96 1.00
C LEU A 14 -3.76 -55.86 1.57
N ARG A 15 -4.33 -57.02 1.90
CA ARG A 15 -5.62 -57.14 2.55
C ARG A 15 -5.44 -57.62 3.98
N PHE A 16 -6.18 -56.98 4.88
CA PHE A 16 -6.12 -57.22 6.31
C PHE A 16 -7.48 -57.73 6.78
N GLN A 17 -7.49 -58.85 7.48
CA GLN A 17 -8.71 -59.41 8.07
C GLN A 17 -8.51 -59.64 9.56
N MET A 18 -9.24 -58.88 10.37
CA MET A 18 -9.25 -59.10 11.82
C MET A 18 -9.91 -60.44 12.14
N PRO A 19 -9.34 -61.22 13.09
CA PRO A 19 -10.03 -62.36 13.68
C PRO A 19 -11.39 -61.92 14.24
N LYS A 20 -12.42 -62.73 14.03
CA LYS A 20 -13.74 -62.48 14.60
C LYS A 20 -13.79 -63.02 16.03
N ALA A 21 -14.75 -62.53 16.80
CA ALA A 21 -15.07 -63.16 18.08
C ALA A 21 -15.39 -64.65 17.83
N ASP A 22 -14.82 -65.53 18.66
CA ASP A 22 -14.91 -67.00 18.60
C ASP A 22 -14.00 -67.74 17.59
N ASP A 23 -13.12 -67.05 16.85
CA ASP A 23 -12.12 -67.72 16.01
C ASP A 23 -11.02 -68.39 16.89
N ILE A 24 -10.82 -69.71 16.74
CA ILE A 24 -9.72 -70.44 17.40
C ILE A 24 -8.47 -70.34 16.52
N ILE A 25 -7.65 -69.31 16.75
CA ILE A 25 -6.42 -69.06 15.98
C ILE A 25 -5.22 -68.98 16.92
N SER A 26 -4.17 -69.77 16.64
CA SER A 26 -2.91 -69.66 17.37
C SER A 26 -2.24 -68.31 17.08
N PRO A 27 -1.81 -67.55 18.10
CA PRO A 27 -1.27 -66.20 17.94
C PRO A 27 0.10 -66.14 17.24
N GLU A 28 0.73 -67.30 17.01
CA GLU A 28 1.96 -67.46 16.20
C GLU A 28 1.68 -67.45 14.68
N ASN A 29 0.44 -67.73 14.27
CA ASN A 29 0.03 -67.75 12.87
C ASN A 29 -0.50 -66.40 12.38
N LEU A 30 -0.54 -65.39 13.25
CA LEU A 30 -0.97 -64.04 12.92
C LEU A 30 0.23 -63.13 12.67
N SER A 31 0.10 -62.28 11.65
CA SER A 31 1.10 -61.24 11.40
C SER A 31 0.92 -60.08 12.37
N THR A 32 2.04 -59.47 12.79
CA THR A 32 2.01 -58.29 13.67
C THR A 32 2.17 -57.02 12.84
N ILE A 33 1.21 -56.11 12.95
CA ILE A 33 1.26 -54.78 12.34
C ILE A 33 1.56 -53.77 13.44
N GLU A 34 2.58 -52.97 13.21
CA GLU A 34 2.88 -51.82 14.06
C GLU A 34 2.31 -50.56 13.44
N PHE A 35 1.44 -49.87 14.18
CA PHE A 35 0.91 -48.56 13.83
C PHE A 35 1.49 -47.53 14.78
N SER A 36 2.06 -46.49 14.18
CA SER A 36 2.35 -45.25 14.88
C SER A 36 1.16 -44.32 14.70
N LEU A 37 0.39 -44.13 15.77
CA LEU A 37 -0.57 -43.03 15.81
C LEU A 37 0.26 -41.75 15.94
N LYS A 38 0.37 -40.97 14.86
CA LYS A 38 0.82 -39.58 15.02
C LYS A 38 -0.23 -38.88 15.87
N ALA A 39 0.18 -38.30 16.99
CA ALA A 39 -0.69 -37.42 17.74
C ALA A 39 -1.30 -36.40 16.77
N VAL A 40 -2.62 -36.23 16.81
CA VAL A 40 -3.24 -35.03 16.25
C VAL A 40 -2.52 -33.87 16.93
N PRO A 41 -1.98 -32.86 16.20
CA PRO A 41 -1.33 -31.74 16.85
C PRO A 41 -2.29 -31.20 17.90
N GLU A 42 -1.87 -31.24 19.17
CA GLU A 42 -2.71 -30.82 20.28
C GLU A 42 -3.17 -29.39 20.00
N LYS A 43 -4.49 -29.16 20.03
CA LYS A 43 -5.03 -27.80 20.13
C LYS A 43 -4.37 -27.18 21.36
N PRO A 44 -3.69 -26.01 21.26
CA PRO A 44 -2.94 -25.48 22.38
C PRO A 44 -3.86 -25.38 23.60
N GLY A 45 -3.43 -25.98 24.71
CA GLY A 45 -4.21 -25.97 25.95
C GLY A 45 -4.52 -24.55 26.39
N ILE A 46 -5.60 -24.37 27.16
CA ILE A 46 -6.14 -23.07 27.61
C ILE A 46 -5.08 -22.18 28.33
N GLY A 47 -3.93 -22.74 28.73
CA GLY A 47 -2.80 -22.02 29.33
C GLY A 47 -1.69 -21.50 28.39
N SER A 48 -1.80 -21.66 27.06
CA SER A 48 -0.74 -21.19 26.14
C SER A 48 -1.06 -19.89 25.41
N TYR A 49 -2.25 -19.32 25.57
CA TYR A 49 -2.59 -18.05 24.91
C TYR A 49 -1.87 -16.88 25.59
N LYS A 50 -1.33 -15.97 24.78
CA LYS A 50 -0.68 -14.75 25.25
C LYS A 50 -1.55 -13.54 24.91
N GLU A 51 -1.50 -12.53 25.78
CA GLU A 51 -2.19 -11.26 25.56
C GLU A 51 -1.53 -10.49 24.41
N VAL A 52 -2.34 -10.07 23.44
CA VAL A 52 -1.91 -9.27 22.29
C VAL A 52 -1.66 -7.84 22.73
N PRO A 53 -0.48 -7.25 22.44
CA PRO A 53 -0.20 -5.87 22.79
C PRO A 53 -1.15 -4.91 22.07
N ASP A 54 -1.47 -3.79 22.72
CA ASP A 54 -2.13 -2.66 22.06
C ASP A 54 -1.11 -1.84 21.28
N LEU A 55 -1.35 -1.70 19.98
CA LEU A 55 -0.52 -1.07 18.97
C LEU A 55 -1.19 0.19 18.40
N VAL A 56 -2.47 0.41 18.70
CA VAL A 56 -3.20 1.56 18.17
C VAL A 56 -2.57 2.86 18.67
N GLY A 57 -2.27 3.77 17.74
CA GLY A 57 -1.62 5.04 18.02
C GLY A 57 -0.09 5.00 17.93
N LEU A 58 0.53 3.83 17.83
CA LEU A 58 1.97 3.71 17.58
C LEU A 58 2.31 3.93 16.10
N SER A 59 3.57 4.29 15.81
CA SER A 59 4.08 4.16 14.43
C SER A 59 4.17 2.70 14.01
N LYS A 60 4.17 2.44 12.70
CA LYS A 60 4.37 1.10 12.15
C LYS A 60 5.63 0.44 12.72
N GLU A 61 6.74 1.17 12.78
CA GLU A 61 8.03 0.65 13.23
C GLU A 61 8.02 0.31 14.73
N GLU A 62 7.40 1.15 15.55
CA GLU A 62 7.20 0.87 16.98
C GLU A 62 6.26 -0.32 17.19
N ALA A 63 5.19 -0.43 16.40
CA ALA A 63 4.25 -1.53 16.48
C ALA A 63 4.90 -2.88 16.12
N GLU A 64 5.70 -2.91 15.05
CA GLU A 64 6.48 -4.08 14.65
C GLU A 64 7.47 -4.51 15.75
N SER A 65 8.15 -3.54 16.37
CA SER A 65 9.08 -3.79 17.47
C SER A 65 8.35 -4.38 18.70
N LYS A 66 7.22 -3.78 19.09
CA LYS A 66 6.41 -4.23 20.24
C LYS A 66 5.80 -5.62 20.01
N LEU A 67 5.41 -5.93 18.79
CA LEU A 67 4.96 -7.28 18.41
C LEU A 67 6.07 -8.31 18.59
N LEU A 68 7.27 -8.02 18.10
CA LEU A 68 8.43 -8.90 18.21
C LEU A 68 8.81 -9.15 19.68
N GLU A 69 8.88 -8.10 20.50
CA GLU A 69 9.14 -8.19 21.95
C GLU A 69 8.06 -9.00 22.68
N SER A 70 6.81 -8.89 22.22
CA SER A 70 5.67 -9.64 22.75
C SER A 70 5.59 -11.06 22.20
N GLY A 71 6.51 -11.49 21.33
CA GLY A 71 6.51 -12.85 20.75
C GLY A 71 5.39 -13.09 19.74
N PHE A 72 4.86 -12.03 19.14
CA PHE A 72 3.95 -12.06 18.00
C PHE A 72 4.68 -11.66 16.72
N LYS A 73 4.00 -11.79 15.58
CA LYS A 73 4.53 -11.39 14.27
C LYS A 73 3.62 -10.34 13.65
N ALA A 74 4.18 -9.43 12.85
CA ALA A 74 3.38 -8.59 11.99
C ALA A 74 2.74 -9.47 10.90
N GLY A 75 1.42 -9.29 10.71
CA GLY A 75 0.65 -9.91 9.64
C GLY A 75 0.50 -8.97 8.45
N ASP A 76 -0.70 -8.93 7.88
CA ASP A 76 -1.02 -8.05 6.77
C ASP A 76 -1.09 -6.59 7.21
N ILE A 77 -0.52 -5.68 6.41
CA ILE A 77 -0.58 -4.24 6.66
C ILE A 77 -1.47 -3.60 5.61
N LEU A 78 -2.65 -3.16 6.05
CA LEU A 78 -3.59 -2.40 5.25
C LEU A 78 -3.38 -0.91 5.48
N GLU A 79 -3.56 -0.13 4.43
CA GLU A 79 -3.52 1.33 4.52
C GLU A 79 -4.91 1.91 4.33
N LYS A 80 -5.28 2.87 5.17
CA LYS A 80 -6.60 3.51 5.11
C LYS A 80 -6.49 4.99 5.37
N GLU A 81 -7.34 5.76 4.69
CA GLU A 81 -7.44 7.20 4.91
C GLU A 81 -7.87 7.52 6.34
N SER A 82 -7.13 8.43 6.97
CA SER A 82 -7.39 8.86 8.34
C SER A 82 -6.77 10.24 8.58
N SER A 83 -7.32 10.98 9.53
CA SER A 83 -6.77 12.26 10.01
C SER A 83 -5.54 12.10 10.91
N LYS A 84 -5.19 10.87 11.28
CA LYS A 84 -3.99 10.55 12.07
C LYS A 84 -2.71 10.80 11.24
N PRO A 85 -1.56 11.07 11.89
CA PRO A 85 -0.28 11.20 11.18
C PRO A 85 -0.02 10.02 10.26
N GLN A 86 0.59 10.23 9.10
CA GLN A 86 0.89 9.13 8.17
C GLN A 86 1.79 8.09 8.84
N GLY A 87 1.47 6.80 8.68
CA GLY A 87 2.25 5.71 9.26
C GLY A 87 1.82 5.31 10.67
N THR A 88 0.78 5.92 11.23
CA THR A 88 0.23 5.56 12.55
C THR A 88 -0.75 4.39 12.45
N VAL A 89 -0.62 3.40 13.33
CA VAL A 89 -1.59 2.31 13.44
C VAL A 89 -2.93 2.86 13.95
N ILE A 90 -3.99 2.65 13.19
CA ILE A 90 -5.36 3.11 13.51
C ILE A 90 -6.29 1.96 13.89
N ALA A 91 -5.95 0.73 13.52
CA ALA A 91 -6.61 -0.48 13.97
C ALA A 91 -5.65 -1.67 13.88
N GLN A 92 -5.96 -2.73 14.62
CA GLN A 92 -5.24 -4.00 14.58
C GLN A 92 -6.21 -5.17 14.69
N LEU A 93 -5.79 -6.34 14.23
CA LEU A 93 -6.51 -7.60 14.41
C LEU A 93 -5.52 -8.75 14.65
N PRO A 94 -5.60 -9.49 15.76
CA PRO A 94 -6.54 -9.38 16.88
C PRO A 94 -6.44 -8.05 17.64
N SER A 95 -7.54 -7.66 18.31
CA SER A 95 -7.59 -6.41 19.08
C SER A 95 -6.61 -6.41 20.26
N GLY A 96 -6.15 -5.24 20.68
CA GLY A 96 -5.34 -5.11 21.90
C GLY A 96 -6.01 -5.76 23.10
N SER A 97 -5.20 -6.35 23.98
CA SER A 97 -5.64 -7.11 25.16
C SER A 97 -6.49 -8.36 24.89
N SER A 98 -6.67 -8.76 23.63
CA SER A 98 -7.23 -10.07 23.30
C SER A 98 -6.20 -11.19 23.51
N LEU A 99 -6.67 -12.43 23.55
CA LEU A 99 -5.81 -13.61 23.69
C LEU A 99 -5.58 -14.25 22.32
N ALA A 100 -4.32 -14.48 21.97
CA ALA A 100 -3.92 -15.15 20.73
C ALA A 100 -2.82 -16.18 20.98
N GLU A 101 -2.64 -17.09 20.02
CA GLU A 101 -1.60 -18.11 20.10
C GLU A 101 -0.20 -17.44 20.08
N PRO A 102 0.78 -17.93 20.84
CA PRO A 102 2.15 -17.42 20.77
C PRO A 102 2.69 -17.53 19.34
N GLY A 103 3.31 -16.47 18.84
CA GLY A 103 3.79 -16.42 17.47
C GLY A 103 2.71 -16.19 16.41
N ALA A 104 1.45 -15.99 16.81
CA ALA A 104 0.39 -15.56 15.90
C ALA A 104 0.73 -14.22 15.24
N THR A 105 0.14 -14.01 14.07
CA THR A 105 0.25 -12.75 13.33
C THR A 105 -0.81 -11.76 13.81
N VAL A 106 -0.44 -10.48 13.83
CA VAL A 106 -1.34 -9.37 14.09
C VAL A 106 -1.34 -8.46 12.86
N ASP A 107 -2.49 -8.37 12.22
CA ASP A 107 -2.73 -7.51 11.07
C ASP A 107 -2.89 -6.07 11.55
N LEU A 108 -2.34 -5.12 10.80
CA LEU A 108 -2.34 -3.70 11.14
C LEU A 108 -3.06 -2.92 10.06
N THR A 109 -3.91 -1.98 10.48
CA THR A 109 -4.39 -0.91 9.60
C THR A 109 -3.66 0.37 9.96
N VAL A 110 -2.96 0.94 8.99
CA VAL A 110 -2.12 2.13 9.14
C VAL A 110 -2.75 3.32 8.43
N SER A 111 -2.66 4.51 9.02
CA SER A 111 -3.11 5.76 8.42
C SER A 111 -2.27 6.13 7.21
N ARG A 112 -2.95 6.44 6.12
CA ARG A 112 -2.36 7.02 4.92
C ARG A 112 -3.11 8.28 4.56
N ILE A 113 -2.40 9.30 4.08
CA ILE A 113 -3.02 10.47 3.44
C ILE A 113 -3.28 10.05 1.99
N LEU A 114 -4.55 9.84 1.63
CA LEU A 114 -4.93 9.45 0.27
C LEU A 114 -5.29 10.68 -0.57
N SER A 115 -5.96 11.66 0.04
CA SER A 115 -6.36 12.89 -0.61
C SER A 115 -5.64 14.13 -0.08
N VAL A 116 -5.45 15.12 -0.95
CA VAL A 116 -4.89 16.44 -0.63
C VAL A 116 -5.73 17.53 -1.27
N LYS A 117 -5.80 18.67 -0.59
CA LYS A 117 -6.52 19.83 -1.10
C LYS A 117 -5.67 20.58 -2.13
N VAL A 118 -6.25 20.83 -3.28
CA VAL A 118 -5.60 21.57 -4.36
C VAL A 118 -5.43 23.04 -3.93
N PRO A 119 -4.20 23.59 -3.91
CA PRO A 119 -3.97 24.99 -3.61
C PRO A 119 -4.50 25.90 -4.73
N ASP A 120 -4.82 27.13 -4.37
CA ASP A 120 -5.05 28.18 -5.37
C ASP A 120 -3.71 28.78 -5.79
N LEU A 121 -3.37 28.59 -7.06
CA LEU A 121 -2.10 29.01 -7.66
C LEU A 121 -2.29 30.19 -8.61
N VAL A 122 -3.53 30.57 -8.93
CA VAL A 122 -3.82 31.60 -9.92
C VAL A 122 -3.33 32.96 -9.41
N GLY A 123 -2.62 33.68 -10.27
CA GLY A 123 -2.02 34.98 -9.94
C GLY A 123 -0.68 34.91 -9.22
N LEU A 124 -0.22 33.72 -8.80
CA LEU A 124 1.11 33.55 -8.23
C LEU A 124 2.19 33.50 -9.32
N GLY A 125 3.44 33.79 -8.95
CA GLY A 125 4.59 33.52 -9.80
C GLY A 125 4.91 32.02 -9.86
N LEU A 126 5.48 31.56 -10.98
CA LEU A 126 5.79 30.15 -11.22
C LEU A 126 6.57 29.49 -10.08
N GLU A 127 7.59 30.14 -9.54
CA GLU A 127 8.43 29.59 -8.47
C GLU A 127 7.66 29.41 -7.16
N THR A 128 6.82 30.38 -6.79
CA THR A 128 5.93 30.27 -5.63
C THR A 128 4.89 29.18 -5.83
N ALA A 129 4.34 29.07 -7.04
CA ALA A 129 3.36 28.04 -7.38
C ALA A 129 3.97 26.64 -7.28
N LYS A 130 5.20 26.43 -7.79
CA LYS A 130 5.95 25.17 -7.65
C LYS A 130 6.14 24.78 -6.18
N ALA A 131 6.59 25.72 -5.34
CA ALA A 131 6.78 25.45 -3.91
C ALA A 131 5.48 25.04 -3.20
N LEU A 132 4.35 25.65 -3.56
CA LEU A 132 3.04 25.26 -3.02
C LEU A 132 2.57 23.90 -3.52
N ILE A 133 2.81 23.57 -4.80
CA ILE A 133 2.50 22.25 -5.38
C ILE A 133 3.27 21.15 -4.65
N GLU A 134 4.58 21.32 -4.46
CA GLU A 134 5.43 20.36 -3.74
C GLU A 134 4.97 20.18 -2.29
N LYS A 135 4.70 21.28 -1.58
CA LYS A 135 4.19 21.24 -0.20
C LYS A 135 2.83 20.52 -0.10
N SER A 136 2.00 20.63 -1.13
CA SER A 136 0.68 20.00 -1.19
C SER A 136 0.73 18.54 -1.65
N ARG A 137 1.93 17.98 -1.90
CA ARG A 137 2.13 16.61 -2.41
C ARG A 137 1.40 16.34 -3.74
N ILE A 138 1.30 17.38 -4.56
CA ILE A 138 0.78 17.32 -5.94
C ILE A 138 1.98 17.31 -6.88
N ARG A 139 1.86 16.68 -8.04
CA ARG A 139 2.94 16.58 -9.02
C ARG A 139 2.73 17.56 -10.16
N LEU A 140 3.70 18.44 -10.40
CA LEU A 140 3.69 19.30 -11.58
C LEU A 140 3.98 18.45 -12.83
N GLU A 141 2.97 18.33 -13.69
CA GLU A 141 3.07 17.58 -14.96
C GLU A 141 3.68 18.45 -16.05
N GLY A 142 3.35 19.74 -16.08
CA GLY A 142 3.85 20.63 -17.11
C GLY A 142 3.38 22.06 -16.96
N VAL A 143 4.02 22.93 -17.74
CA VAL A 143 3.73 24.35 -17.80
C VAL A 143 3.44 24.72 -19.26
N LYS A 144 2.26 25.28 -19.51
CA LYS A 144 1.84 25.85 -20.78
C LYS A 144 2.03 27.35 -20.73
N GLU A 145 2.44 27.93 -21.84
CA GLU A 145 2.54 29.38 -21.98
C GLU A 145 1.36 29.93 -22.76
N LYS A 146 0.85 31.08 -22.32
CA LYS A 146 -0.20 31.82 -23.02
C LYS A 146 0.13 33.31 -23.02
N PRO A 147 0.11 33.99 -24.18
CA PRO A 147 0.29 35.44 -24.23
C PRO A 147 -0.76 36.15 -23.37
N SER A 148 -0.33 37.09 -22.53
CA SER A 148 -1.22 37.83 -21.63
C SER A 148 -0.59 39.17 -21.24
N ASP A 149 -1.44 40.14 -20.88
CA ASP A 149 -1.03 41.45 -20.35
C ASP A 149 -0.46 41.37 -18.91
N LYS A 150 -0.52 40.19 -18.26
CA LYS A 150 0.11 39.97 -16.96
C LYS A 150 1.64 39.85 -17.08
N ASN A 151 2.33 40.15 -15.98
CA ASN A 151 3.78 39.95 -15.86
C ASN A 151 4.18 38.53 -16.30
N PRO A 152 5.21 38.35 -17.15
CA PRO A 152 5.65 37.02 -17.58
C PRO A 152 5.94 36.09 -16.40
N GLY A 153 5.56 34.82 -16.51
CA GLY A 153 5.71 33.81 -15.46
C GLY A 153 4.62 33.81 -14.39
N THR A 154 3.58 34.63 -14.54
CA THR A 154 2.40 34.62 -13.65
C THR A 154 1.45 33.49 -14.05
N VAL A 155 0.98 32.69 -13.10
CA VAL A 155 -0.02 31.65 -13.34
C VAL A 155 -1.36 32.29 -13.73
N LEU A 156 -1.84 31.95 -14.91
CA LEU A 156 -3.13 32.35 -15.46
C LEU A 156 -4.23 31.34 -15.17
N ALA A 157 -3.89 30.05 -15.18
CA ALA A 157 -4.81 28.96 -14.93
C ALA A 157 -4.07 27.72 -14.41
N GLN A 158 -4.82 26.85 -13.75
CA GLN A 158 -4.39 25.52 -13.31
C GLN A 158 -5.41 24.47 -13.79
N SER A 159 -4.96 23.25 -14.05
CA SER A 159 -5.85 22.17 -14.53
C SER A 159 -6.76 21.58 -13.47
N LEU A 160 -6.35 21.63 -12.19
CA LEU A 160 -7.11 21.14 -11.05
C LEU A 160 -7.84 22.30 -10.37
N ASN A 161 -9.10 22.12 -10.02
CA ASN A 161 -9.90 23.19 -9.43
C ASN A 161 -9.36 23.56 -8.02
N PRO A 162 -9.09 24.84 -7.71
CA PRO A 162 -8.71 25.26 -6.38
C PRO A 162 -9.69 24.78 -5.31
N GLY A 163 -9.16 24.25 -4.21
CA GLY A 163 -9.95 23.75 -3.09
C GLY A 163 -10.59 22.37 -3.25
N SER A 164 -10.49 21.74 -4.43
CA SER A 164 -10.89 20.35 -4.61
C SER A 164 -9.97 19.38 -3.89
N GLU A 165 -10.46 18.20 -3.54
CA GLU A 165 -9.65 17.09 -3.02
C GLU A 165 -9.26 16.17 -4.17
N VAL A 166 -7.97 15.89 -4.28
CA VAL A 166 -7.39 15.01 -5.31
C VAL A 166 -6.47 14.00 -4.65
N GLU A 167 -6.24 12.87 -5.31
CA GLU A 167 -5.30 11.88 -4.80
C GLU A 167 -3.88 12.46 -4.68
N VAL A 168 -3.13 12.03 -3.67
CA VAL A 168 -1.70 12.33 -3.55
C VAL A 168 -0.98 11.96 -4.85
N ASN A 169 -0.03 12.81 -5.29
CA ASN A 169 0.67 12.72 -6.58
C ASN A 169 -0.18 12.95 -7.84
N SER A 170 -1.40 13.47 -7.70
CA SER A 170 -2.19 13.92 -8.84
C SER A 170 -1.42 14.92 -9.71
N ALA A 171 -1.62 14.81 -11.02
CA ALA A 171 -0.95 15.62 -12.03
C ALA A 171 -1.63 16.99 -12.17
N ILE A 172 -0.87 18.07 -12.00
CA ILE A 172 -1.33 19.44 -12.26
C ILE A 172 -0.56 20.06 -13.42
N VAL A 173 -1.28 20.71 -14.33
CA VAL A 173 -0.73 21.51 -15.42
C VAL A 173 -1.02 22.97 -15.14
N LEU A 174 0.02 23.80 -15.21
CA LEU A 174 -0.11 25.25 -15.07
C LEU A 174 -0.14 25.90 -16.44
N THR A 175 -0.91 26.98 -16.58
CA THR A 175 -0.80 27.91 -17.70
C THR A 175 -0.25 29.22 -17.17
N ILE A 176 0.89 29.68 -17.68
CA ILE A 176 1.53 30.93 -17.27
C ILE A 176 1.45 31.98 -18.37
N SER A 177 1.57 33.24 -17.98
CA SER A 177 1.71 34.36 -18.90
C SER A 177 3.08 34.35 -19.55
N THR A 178 3.10 34.50 -20.87
CA THR A 178 4.30 34.84 -21.64
C THR A 178 4.16 36.24 -22.22
N LYS A 179 5.28 36.85 -22.58
CA LYS A 179 5.32 38.23 -23.08
C LYS A 179 4.58 38.33 -24.41
N ILE A 180 3.73 39.34 -24.55
CA ILE A 180 3.10 39.66 -25.84
C ILE A 180 4.10 40.49 -26.65
N PHE A 181 4.38 40.05 -27.89
CA PHE A 181 5.06 40.85 -28.89
C PHE A 181 4.04 41.35 -29.90
N LYS A 182 4.05 42.66 -30.19
CA LYS A 182 3.23 43.22 -31.27
C LYS A 182 4.01 43.10 -32.57
N VAL A 183 3.49 42.33 -33.53
CA VAL A 183 4.08 42.24 -34.87
C VAL A 183 3.86 43.57 -35.58
N PRO A 184 4.93 44.29 -35.97
CA PRO A 184 4.81 45.54 -36.69
C PRO A 184 4.34 45.30 -38.14
N ASN A 185 3.66 46.29 -38.73
CA ASN A 185 3.33 46.23 -40.16
C ASN A 185 4.59 46.45 -41.00
N LEU A 186 4.89 45.49 -41.88
CA LEU A 186 6.08 45.51 -42.74
C LEU A 186 5.76 45.82 -44.21
N LEU A 187 4.48 45.98 -44.56
CA LEU A 187 4.07 46.27 -45.94
C LEU A 187 4.61 47.63 -46.39
N GLY A 188 5.36 47.62 -47.49
CA GLY A 188 5.96 48.82 -48.09
C GLY A 188 7.30 49.23 -47.50
N LEU A 189 7.86 48.49 -46.54
CA LEU A 189 9.21 48.74 -46.03
C LEU A 189 10.28 48.04 -46.87
N GLU A 190 11.43 48.69 -47.03
CA GLU A 190 12.64 48.06 -47.58
C GLU A 190 13.19 46.99 -46.62
N LEU A 191 13.83 45.95 -47.15
CA LEU A 191 14.28 44.78 -46.38
C LEU A 191 15.14 45.14 -45.16
N GLU A 192 16.03 46.12 -45.29
CA GLU A 192 16.91 46.56 -44.20
C GLU A 192 16.13 47.33 -43.11
N SER A 193 15.15 48.15 -43.51
CA SER A 193 14.25 48.86 -42.60
C SER A 193 13.29 47.91 -41.89
N ALA A 194 12.74 46.92 -42.61
CA ALA A 194 11.88 45.89 -42.05
C ALA A 194 12.62 45.09 -40.95
N LYS A 195 13.89 44.72 -41.19
CA LYS A 195 14.73 44.05 -40.18
C LYS A 195 14.91 44.90 -38.93
N GLN A 196 15.27 46.17 -39.08
CA GLN A 196 15.43 47.06 -37.91
C GLN A 196 14.13 47.23 -37.11
N VAL A 197 12.98 47.23 -37.78
CA VAL A 197 11.66 47.35 -37.14
C VAL A 197 11.28 46.08 -36.36
N ILE A 198 11.62 44.89 -36.89
CA ILE A 198 11.44 43.61 -36.20
C ILE A 198 12.36 43.54 -34.97
N GLU A 199 13.65 43.82 -35.11
CA GLU A 199 14.62 43.79 -34.01
C GLU A 199 14.25 44.75 -32.88
N LYS A 200 13.84 45.99 -33.21
CA LYS A 200 13.35 46.97 -32.23
C LYS A 200 12.07 46.52 -31.52
N SER A 201 11.27 45.66 -32.14
CA SER A 201 10.05 45.10 -31.56
C SER A 201 10.32 43.86 -30.69
N GLY A 202 11.57 43.40 -30.63
CA GLY A 202 11.98 42.23 -29.86
C GLY A 202 11.51 40.91 -30.46
N LEU A 203 11.26 40.89 -31.77
CA LEU A 203 10.84 39.72 -32.56
C LEU A 203 12.01 39.10 -33.33
#